data_AF-A0A353B1Z0-F1
#
_entry.id   AF-A0A353B1Z0-F1
#
_cell.length_a   1.000
_cell.length_b   1.000
_cell.length_c   1.000
_cell.angle_alpha   90.00
_cell.angle_beta   90.00
_cell.angle_gamma   90.00
#
_symmetry.space_group_name_H-M   'P 1'
#
loop_
_entity.id
_entity.type
_entity.pdbx_description
1 polymer ?
#
loop_
_entity_poly.entity_id
_entity_poly.type
_entity_poly.pdbx_seq_one_letter_code
_entity_poly.pdbx_strand_id
1 'polypeptide(L)'
;MRSRKLAIRPRILCVGTFSLVAAIALFGCDHSLATEPASNCPLEEFSSPSFWVINTRCSPRCRGLDAGFETLKYERYCCETRRFVTDTRDNFLAEQSQLPTLFFVHGNSLEHEGAMENAWQMYHRMKVCPGPKMLVLWSWPAQVLYKRPLIRPLALARKNIKAKYVYAEHQGYYLAKLVSQMSVEQPVTLGGHSFGAACCLVAAHYLGGGQLNGLCLEGGVAAPRPGLRASLISPALDNDHLYAGHRYSQAIVALEQLHTTYSAKDATLRRWPTHSVRNQQALGFTGLCIERLGEHAHKVTQNRLTEEVGRSHYMATHLASIQMTTSICQTAFGTCPVGGGTGSGTVPVGSRVLPSGRVNLDDVLRAPAQLIFPGLAL
;
A
#
# COMPACT_ATOMS: atom_id res chain seq x y z
N MET A 1 59.46 -9.19 -33.42
CA MET A 1 58.98 -10.24 -34.33
C MET A 1 57.54 -10.63 -33.96
N ARG A 2 56.60 -10.36 -34.89
CA ARG A 2 55.26 -10.99 -35.16
C ARG A 2 54.49 -11.63 -33.98
N SER A 3 53.30 -11.11 -33.60
CA SER A 3 51.93 -11.37 -34.16
C SER A 3 51.17 -12.32 -33.19
N ARG A 4 49.88 -12.19 -32.79
CA ARG A 4 48.65 -11.68 -33.41
C ARG A 4 47.67 -11.15 -32.33
N LYS A 5 46.97 -10.05 -32.63
CA LYS A 5 45.70 -9.63 -32.00
C LYS A 5 44.55 -10.11 -32.89
N LEU A 6 43.50 -10.72 -32.33
CA LEU A 6 42.24 -10.99 -33.03
C LEU A 6 41.27 -9.84 -32.76
N ALA A 7 40.85 -9.16 -33.83
CA ALA A 7 39.78 -8.17 -33.83
C ALA A 7 38.58 -8.77 -34.58
N ILE A 8 37.40 -8.73 -33.98
CA ILE A 8 36.13 -9.11 -34.61
C ILE A 8 35.43 -7.82 -35.06
N ARG A 9 35.15 -7.72 -36.36
CA ARG A 9 34.40 -6.62 -37.00
C ARG A 9 32.89 -6.86 -36.92
N PRO A 10 32.05 -5.81 -36.90
CA PRO A 10 30.61 -5.92 -37.11
C PRO A 10 30.28 -5.90 -38.61
N ARG A 11 29.17 -6.54 -38.98
CA ARG A 11 28.54 -6.42 -40.31
C ARG A 11 27.26 -5.58 -40.18
N ILE A 12 27.19 -4.53 -41.00
CA ILE A 12 26.00 -3.75 -41.34
C ILE A 12 25.61 -4.13 -42.78
N LEU A 13 24.32 -4.32 -43.04
CA LEU A 13 23.61 -4.09 -44.33
C LEU A 13 22.11 -4.27 -44.02
N CYS A 14 21.26 -3.23 -44.00
CA CYS A 14 20.63 -2.44 -45.07
C CYS A 14 19.19 -2.88 -45.40
N VAL A 15 18.30 -1.90 -45.17
CA VAL A 15 17.20 -1.41 -46.03
C VAL A 15 16.06 -2.35 -46.41
N GLY A 16 14.85 -1.96 -45.99
CA GLY A 16 13.58 -2.37 -46.56
C GLY A 16 12.49 -1.35 -46.23
N THR A 17 12.26 -0.41 -47.14
CA THR A 17 11.11 0.50 -47.18
C THR A 17 9.85 -0.24 -47.65
N PHE A 18 8.71 -0.06 -46.98
CA PHE A 18 7.39 -0.22 -47.58
C PHE A 18 6.39 0.76 -46.95
N SER A 19 5.89 1.68 -47.77
CA SER A 19 4.64 2.42 -47.57
C SER A 19 3.48 1.58 -48.13
N LEU A 20 2.30 1.54 -47.49
CA LEU A 20 1.01 1.85 -48.14
C LEU A 20 -0.21 1.79 -47.20
N VAL A 21 -1.00 2.87 -47.28
CA VAL A 21 -2.49 2.98 -47.33
C VAL A 21 -3.36 2.70 -46.10
N ALA A 22 -4.24 3.68 -45.89
CA ALA A 22 -5.35 3.76 -44.96
C ALA A 22 -6.58 2.95 -45.42
N ALA A 23 -7.41 2.53 -44.46
CA ALA A 23 -8.83 2.26 -44.71
C ALA A 23 -9.65 2.64 -43.47
N ILE A 24 -10.57 3.59 -43.69
CA ILE A 24 -11.65 4.01 -42.81
C ILE A 24 -12.77 2.97 -42.92
N ALA A 25 -13.36 2.56 -41.79
CA ALA A 25 -14.67 1.90 -41.78
C ALA A 25 -15.53 2.53 -40.68
N LEU A 26 -16.51 3.32 -41.13
CA LEU A 26 -17.70 3.73 -40.39
C LEU A 26 -18.71 2.59 -40.48
N PHE A 27 -19.30 2.19 -39.34
CA PHE A 27 -20.62 1.56 -39.33
C PHE A 27 -21.38 2.02 -38.09
N GLY A 28 -22.59 2.54 -38.34
CA GLY A 28 -23.59 2.86 -37.34
C GLY A 28 -24.91 2.12 -37.63
N CYS A 29 -25.75 2.17 -36.59
CA CYS A 29 -27.19 1.90 -36.49
C CYS A 29 -27.69 0.50 -36.10
N ASP A 30 -28.29 0.51 -34.90
CA ASP A 30 -29.61 0.02 -34.51
C ASP A 30 -29.91 -1.48 -34.39
N HIS A 31 -30.02 -1.93 -33.14
CA HIS A 31 -31.20 -2.70 -32.74
C HIS A 31 -31.64 -2.40 -31.30
N SER A 32 -32.92 -2.00 -31.21
CA SER A 32 -33.70 -1.74 -30.00
C SER A 32 -34.23 -3.05 -29.43
N LEU A 33 -34.00 -3.30 -28.13
CA LEU A 33 -34.76 -4.27 -27.35
C LEU A 33 -34.97 -3.76 -25.92
N ALA A 34 -36.25 -3.51 -25.62
CA ALA A 34 -36.97 -3.58 -24.35
C ALA A 34 -36.27 -3.08 -23.06
N THR A 35 -36.76 -1.94 -22.60
CA THR A 35 -36.62 -1.34 -21.27
C THR A 35 -37.26 -2.20 -20.16
N GLU A 36 -36.44 -2.73 -19.25
CA GLU A 36 -36.80 -3.02 -17.86
C GLU A 36 -36.47 -1.76 -17.01
N PRO A 37 -37.25 -1.43 -15.95
CA PRO A 37 -37.10 -0.18 -15.24
C PRO A 37 -35.73 -0.12 -14.55
N ALA A 38 -34.91 0.84 -14.97
CA ALA A 38 -33.65 1.19 -14.35
C ALA A 38 -33.86 1.41 -12.85
N SER A 39 -33.22 0.56 -12.05
CA SER A 39 -33.00 0.83 -10.64
C SER A 39 -32.27 2.17 -10.52
N ASN A 40 -32.94 3.17 -9.94
CA ASN A 40 -32.39 4.50 -9.64
C ASN A 40 -31.27 4.43 -8.57
N CYS A 41 -30.14 3.81 -8.90
CA CYS A 41 -28.88 4.03 -8.22
C CYS A 41 -28.09 5.05 -9.06
N PRO A 42 -27.63 6.17 -8.48
CA PRO A 42 -26.62 6.97 -9.13
C PRO A 42 -25.43 6.03 -9.37
N LEU A 43 -25.05 5.87 -10.64
CA LEU A 43 -23.80 5.20 -11.01
C LEU A 43 -22.69 6.02 -10.32
N GLU A 44 -22.13 5.51 -9.23
CA GLU A 44 -21.02 6.19 -8.56
C GLU A 44 -19.89 6.35 -9.58
N GLU A 45 -19.59 7.59 -9.97
CA GLU A 45 -18.58 7.87 -10.98
C GLU A 45 -17.21 7.38 -10.50
N PHE A 46 -16.62 6.46 -11.24
CA PHE A 46 -15.24 6.02 -11.04
C PHE A 46 -14.31 7.17 -11.44
N SER A 47 -13.71 7.83 -10.47
CA SER A 47 -12.70 8.86 -10.70
C SER A 47 -11.29 8.35 -10.40
N SER A 48 -10.31 8.85 -11.16
CA SER A 48 -8.90 8.62 -10.83
C SER A 48 -8.58 9.37 -9.51
N PRO A 49 -7.84 8.75 -8.59
CA PRO A 49 -7.49 9.41 -7.33
C PRO A 49 -6.64 10.65 -7.61
N SER A 50 -6.79 11.69 -6.80
CA SER A 50 -5.71 12.67 -6.63
C SER A 50 -4.48 11.94 -6.08
N PHE A 51 -3.29 12.28 -6.55
CA PHE A 51 -2.08 11.54 -6.20
C PHE A 51 -0.99 12.44 -5.64
N TRP A 52 -0.64 12.18 -4.40
CA TRP A 52 0.37 12.89 -3.65
C TRP A 52 1.53 11.99 -3.26
N VAL A 53 2.71 12.59 -3.13
CA VAL A 53 3.89 11.97 -2.54
C VAL A 53 4.34 12.85 -1.39
N ILE A 54 4.49 12.24 -0.21
CA ILE A 54 5.12 12.87 0.94
C ILE A 54 6.44 12.17 1.18
N ASN A 55 7.53 12.93 1.04
CA ASN A 55 8.89 12.39 1.06
C ASN A 55 9.58 12.72 2.39
N THR A 56 9.94 11.66 3.10
CA THR A 56 10.57 11.72 4.43
C THR A 56 11.97 11.11 4.44
N ARG A 57 12.54 10.80 3.26
CA ARG A 57 13.79 10.05 3.14
C ARG A 57 15.00 10.78 3.74
N CYS A 58 14.94 12.11 3.71
CA CYS A 58 15.96 13.01 4.27
C CYS A 58 15.66 13.43 5.72
N SER A 59 14.51 13.05 6.28
CA SER A 59 14.16 13.42 7.65
C SER A 59 15.08 12.71 8.66
N PRO A 60 15.37 13.33 9.81
CA PRO A 60 16.07 12.72 10.92
C PRO A 60 15.46 11.37 11.32
N ARG A 61 16.31 10.46 11.80
CA ARG A 61 15.93 9.07 12.10
C ARG A 61 16.17 8.65 13.55
N CYS A 62 16.61 9.57 14.42
CA CYS A 62 16.94 9.25 15.81
C CYS A 62 16.63 10.41 16.77
N ARG A 63 17.00 11.65 16.40
CA ARG A 63 16.85 12.85 17.21
C ARG A 63 16.34 14.00 16.35
N GLY A 64 15.74 15.01 16.98
CA GLY A 64 15.20 16.17 16.28
C GLY A 64 14.04 15.81 15.37
N LEU A 65 13.18 14.86 15.79
CA LEU A 65 12.05 14.42 14.98
C LEU A 65 11.10 15.61 14.72
N ASP A 66 10.78 16.44 15.71
CA ASP A 66 9.88 17.57 15.47
C ASP A 66 10.40 18.55 14.43
N ALA A 67 11.68 18.92 14.49
CA ALA A 67 12.32 19.70 13.43
C ALA A 67 12.32 18.95 12.08
N GLY A 68 12.52 17.63 12.12
CA GLY A 68 12.43 16.76 10.96
C GLY A 68 11.08 16.78 10.26
N PHE A 69 10.00 16.85 11.04
CA PHE A 69 8.63 16.93 10.52
C PHE A 69 8.38 18.24 9.75
N GLU A 70 9.01 19.35 10.14
CA GLU A 70 8.87 20.62 9.39
C GLU A 70 9.63 20.62 8.05
N THR A 71 10.46 19.60 7.80
CA THR A 71 11.26 19.47 6.56
C THR A 71 10.69 18.47 5.55
N LEU A 72 9.49 17.92 5.81
CA LEU A 72 8.85 17.00 4.87
C LEU A 72 8.57 17.69 3.54
N LYS A 73 8.78 16.96 2.43
CA LYS A 73 8.52 17.47 1.09
C LYS A 73 7.19 16.92 0.58
N TYR A 74 6.41 17.80 -0.01
CA TYR A 74 5.09 17.50 -0.57
C TYR A 74 5.16 17.70 -2.08
N GLU A 75 4.69 16.70 -2.81
CA GLU A 75 4.63 16.73 -4.27
C GLU A 75 3.27 16.20 -4.71
N ARG A 76 2.62 16.90 -5.64
CA ARG A 76 1.33 16.52 -6.22
C ARG A 76 1.50 16.15 -7.67
N TYR A 77 0.82 15.10 -8.12
CA TYR A 77 0.82 14.71 -9.52
C TYR A 77 -0.07 15.66 -10.33
N CYS A 78 0.51 16.31 -11.33
CA CYS A 78 -0.22 17.16 -12.27
C CYS A 78 -0.54 16.37 -13.54
N CYS A 79 -1.82 16.11 -13.78
CA CYS A 79 -2.29 15.34 -14.95
C CYS A 79 -1.95 16.02 -16.29
N GLU A 80 -1.95 17.34 -16.34
CA GLU A 80 -1.66 18.11 -17.55
C GLU A 80 -0.19 17.95 -17.97
N THR A 81 0.73 18.10 -17.01
CA THR A 81 2.17 17.99 -17.26
C THR A 81 2.71 16.57 -17.13
N ARG A 82 1.88 15.65 -16.62
CA ARG A 82 2.21 14.25 -16.30
C ARG A 82 3.43 14.11 -15.40
N ARG A 83 3.61 15.05 -14.47
CA ARG A 83 4.76 15.13 -13.56
C ARG A 83 4.33 15.43 -12.14
N PHE A 84 5.15 15.03 -11.20
CA PHE A 84 5.07 15.53 -9.84
C PHE A 84 5.60 16.96 -9.79
N VAL A 85 4.84 17.83 -9.16
CA VAL A 85 5.21 19.23 -8.90
C VAL A 85 5.30 19.42 -7.40
N THR A 86 6.31 20.16 -6.95
CA THR A 86 6.43 20.56 -5.55
C THR A 86 5.19 21.35 -5.15
N ASP A 87 4.64 21.02 -3.99
CA ASP A 87 3.47 21.67 -3.43
C ASP A 87 3.68 21.86 -1.91
N THR A 88 2.68 22.37 -1.19
CA THR A 88 2.79 22.68 0.25
C THR A 88 1.99 21.72 1.12
N ARG A 89 2.36 21.67 2.42
CA ARG A 89 1.56 20.97 3.44
C ARG A 89 0.15 21.54 3.53
N ASP A 90 0.00 22.86 3.47
CA ASP A 90 -1.29 23.53 3.62
C ASP A 90 -2.22 23.19 2.45
N ASN A 91 -1.70 23.15 1.22
CA ASN A 91 -2.47 22.71 0.05
C ASN A 91 -2.85 21.23 0.15
N PHE A 92 -1.94 20.38 0.62
CA PHE A 92 -2.26 18.97 0.90
C PHE A 92 -3.40 18.83 1.92
N LEU A 93 -3.33 19.54 3.06
CA LEU A 93 -4.36 19.50 4.10
C LEU A 93 -5.70 20.07 3.62
N ALA A 94 -5.68 21.12 2.80
CA ALA A 94 -6.87 21.68 2.19
C ALA A 94 -7.58 20.68 1.28
N GLU A 95 -6.85 20.01 0.38
CA GLU A 95 -7.43 18.99 -0.51
C GLU A 95 -7.89 17.75 0.28
N GLN A 96 -7.11 17.31 1.26
CA GLN A 96 -7.44 16.21 2.14
C GLN A 96 -8.77 16.40 2.86
N SER A 97 -9.10 17.62 3.26
CA SER A 97 -10.36 17.93 3.94
C SER A 97 -11.60 17.62 3.10
N GLN A 98 -11.44 17.49 1.78
CA GLN A 98 -12.52 17.26 0.81
C GLN A 98 -12.57 15.82 0.31
N LEU A 99 -11.53 15.01 0.53
CA LEU A 99 -11.38 13.69 -0.08
C LEU A 99 -11.07 12.59 0.94
N PRO A 100 -11.80 11.45 0.88
CA PRO A 100 -11.35 10.19 1.47
C PRO A 100 -9.90 9.88 1.07
N THR A 101 -9.05 9.64 2.07
CA THR A 101 -7.60 9.58 1.88
C THR A 101 -7.05 8.20 2.20
N LEU A 102 -6.34 7.59 1.26
CA LEU A 102 -5.53 6.39 1.50
C LEU A 102 -4.05 6.77 1.49
N PHE A 103 -3.39 6.65 2.64
CA PHE A 103 -1.93 6.58 2.66
C PHE A 103 -1.49 5.19 2.21
N PHE A 104 -0.48 5.15 1.36
CA PHE A 104 0.24 3.94 0.99
C PHE A 104 1.69 4.04 1.47
N VAL A 105 1.99 3.30 2.54
CA VAL A 105 3.33 3.16 3.12
C VAL A 105 3.95 1.87 2.60
N HIS A 106 4.97 2.01 1.76
CA HIS A 106 5.62 0.87 1.12
C HIS A 106 6.46 0.02 2.09
N GLY A 107 6.78 -1.21 1.68
CA GLY A 107 7.62 -2.14 2.43
C GLY A 107 9.12 -1.80 2.46
N ASN A 108 9.89 -2.73 3.04
CA ASN A 108 11.33 -2.59 3.22
C ASN A 108 12.13 -2.73 1.92
N SER A 109 13.38 -2.25 1.94
CA SER A 109 14.41 -2.39 0.89
C SER A 109 14.15 -1.61 -0.40
N LEU A 110 13.18 -0.70 -0.42
CA LEU A 110 12.86 0.10 -1.60
C LEU A 110 13.56 1.47 -1.57
N GLU A 111 14.27 1.75 -2.65
CA GLU A 111 14.66 3.11 -3.04
C GLU A 111 13.42 3.88 -3.54
N HIS A 112 13.57 5.16 -3.84
CA HIS A 112 12.42 6.00 -4.20
C HIS A 112 11.70 5.50 -5.45
N GLU A 113 12.44 5.11 -6.48
CA GLU A 113 11.88 4.59 -7.73
C GLU A 113 11.02 3.33 -7.53
N GLY A 114 11.52 2.33 -6.80
CA GLY A 114 10.74 1.13 -6.50
C GLY A 114 9.53 1.40 -5.58
N ALA A 115 9.59 2.43 -4.73
CA ALA A 115 8.44 2.89 -3.97
C ALA A 115 7.39 3.56 -4.88
N MET A 116 7.83 4.37 -5.84
CA MET A 116 6.97 4.99 -6.85
C MET A 116 6.31 3.95 -7.75
N GLU A 117 7.03 2.91 -8.16
CA GLU A 117 6.47 1.81 -8.95
C GLU A 117 5.31 1.13 -8.21
N ASN A 118 5.51 0.76 -6.94
CA ASN A 118 4.44 0.19 -6.11
C ASN A 118 3.27 1.16 -5.93
N ALA A 119 3.55 2.45 -5.76
CA ALA A 119 2.51 3.46 -5.61
C ALA A 119 1.69 3.63 -6.89
N TRP A 120 2.31 3.58 -8.08
CA TRP A 120 1.59 3.57 -9.36
C TRP A 120 0.74 2.32 -9.54
N GLN A 121 1.24 1.15 -9.15
CA GLN A 121 0.42 -0.06 -9.16
C GLN A 121 -0.81 0.09 -8.26
N MET A 122 -0.64 0.63 -7.04
CA MET A 122 -1.77 0.95 -6.16
C MET A 122 -2.70 1.98 -6.81
N TYR A 123 -2.18 3.09 -7.34
CA TYR A 123 -2.95 4.13 -8.04
C TYR A 123 -3.85 3.55 -9.12
N HIS A 124 -3.31 2.69 -9.98
CA HIS A 124 -4.07 2.05 -11.04
C HIS A 124 -5.16 1.11 -10.50
N ARG A 125 -4.88 0.36 -9.42
CA ARG A 125 -5.89 -0.48 -8.76
C ARG A 125 -6.98 0.35 -8.08
N MET A 126 -6.67 1.54 -7.59
CA MET A 126 -7.65 2.38 -6.92
C MET A 126 -8.59 3.11 -7.90
N LYS A 127 -8.29 3.16 -9.20
CA LYS A 127 -9.21 3.76 -10.19
C LYS A 127 -10.59 3.11 -10.24
N VAL A 128 -10.67 1.83 -9.88
CA VAL A 128 -11.94 1.09 -9.84
C VAL A 128 -12.64 1.15 -8.49
N CYS A 129 -12.07 1.83 -7.49
CA CYS A 129 -12.83 2.16 -6.29
C CYS A 129 -13.82 3.30 -6.63
N PRO A 130 -14.93 3.43 -5.90
CA PRO A 130 -15.94 4.44 -6.19
C PRO A 130 -15.52 5.83 -5.71
N GLY A 131 -16.21 6.86 -6.20
CA GLY A 131 -16.18 8.23 -5.68
C GLY A 131 -14.86 8.99 -5.86
N PRO A 132 -14.85 10.30 -5.54
CA PRO A 132 -13.62 11.10 -5.47
C PRO A 132 -12.77 10.68 -4.27
N LYS A 133 -11.44 10.65 -4.46
CA LYS A 133 -10.51 10.06 -3.48
C LYS A 133 -9.09 10.56 -3.68
N MET A 134 -8.28 10.40 -2.64
CA MET A 134 -6.86 10.73 -2.65
C MET A 134 -6.01 9.50 -2.30
N LEU A 135 -4.95 9.27 -3.07
CA LEU A 135 -3.86 8.35 -2.75
C LEU A 135 -2.63 9.16 -2.37
N VAL A 136 -1.98 8.78 -1.27
CA VAL A 136 -0.76 9.43 -0.78
C VAL A 136 0.35 8.40 -0.64
N LEU A 137 1.40 8.47 -1.45
CA LEU A 137 2.61 7.69 -1.19
C LEU A 137 3.38 8.30 -0.03
N TRP A 138 3.58 7.52 1.03
CA TRP A 138 4.54 7.83 2.07
C TRP A 138 5.92 7.27 1.70
N SER A 139 6.77 8.11 1.14
CA SER A 139 8.10 7.74 0.66
C SER A 139 9.12 7.87 1.79
N TRP A 140 9.44 6.74 2.44
CA TRP A 140 10.30 6.68 3.62
C TRP A 140 11.65 5.99 3.35
N PRO A 141 12.69 6.20 4.18
CA PRO A 141 14.05 5.70 3.88
C PRO A 141 14.19 4.20 4.17
N ALA A 142 13.54 3.36 3.34
CA ALA A 142 13.49 1.91 3.49
C ALA A 142 14.65 1.16 2.80
N GLN A 143 15.48 1.84 2.00
CA GLN A 143 16.55 1.22 1.20
C GLN A 143 17.61 0.51 2.06
N VAL A 144 18.25 -0.54 1.51
CA VAL A 144 19.30 -1.30 2.20
C VAL A 144 20.44 -0.37 2.65
N LEU A 145 20.73 -0.38 3.96
CA LEU A 145 21.71 0.51 4.58
C LEU A 145 23.12 -0.07 4.54
N TYR A 146 23.25 -1.37 4.83
CA TYR A 146 24.53 -2.04 4.91
C TYR A 146 24.70 -2.93 3.68
N LYS A 147 25.65 -2.59 2.79
CA LYS A 147 25.88 -3.24 1.48
C LYS A 147 27.24 -3.98 1.36
N ARG A 148 27.88 -4.44 2.45
CA ARG A 148 29.31 -4.87 2.45
C ARG A 148 29.64 -6.34 2.83
N PRO A 149 30.78 -6.89 2.33
CA PRO A 149 31.14 -8.32 2.33
C PRO A 149 31.77 -8.88 3.62
N LEU A 150 32.12 -8.04 4.60
CA LEU A 150 32.80 -8.47 5.83
C LEU A 150 31.88 -9.12 6.88
N ILE A 151 30.56 -8.96 6.73
CA ILE A 151 29.57 -9.50 7.67
C ILE A 151 28.90 -10.72 7.01
N ARG A 152 28.78 -11.84 7.75
CA ARG A 152 28.04 -13.02 7.29
C ARG A 152 26.64 -12.58 6.77
N PRO A 153 26.18 -13.06 5.61
CA PRO A 153 24.95 -12.57 4.97
C PRO A 153 23.73 -12.48 5.89
N LEU A 154 23.57 -13.45 6.80
CA LEU A 154 22.46 -13.47 7.77
C LEU A 154 22.56 -12.35 8.82
N ALA A 155 23.76 -12.07 9.33
CA ALA A 155 23.98 -10.99 10.30
C ALA A 155 23.76 -9.63 9.64
N LEU A 156 24.15 -9.48 8.37
CA LEU A 156 23.89 -8.28 7.57
C LEU A 156 22.39 -8.04 7.37
N ALA A 157 21.65 -9.10 7.00
CA ALA A 157 20.20 -9.03 6.84
C ALA A 157 19.51 -8.63 8.16
N ARG A 158 19.89 -9.25 9.28
CA ARG A 158 19.37 -8.91 10.61
C ARG A 158 19.66 -7.46 11.00
N LYS A 159 20.86 -6.95 10.72
CA LYS A 159 21.23 -5.56 11.04
C LYS A 159 20.39 -4.56 10.24
N ASN A 160 20.18 -4.82 8.94
CA ASN A 160 19.29 -4.01 8.11
C ASN A 160 17.86 -4.05 8.65
N ILE A 161 17.32 -5.24 8.93
CA ILE A 161 15.96 -5.42 9.46
C ILE A 161 15.73 -4.66 10.77
N LYS A 162 16.65 -4.78 11.74
CA LYS A 162 16.54 -4.07 13.02
C LYS A 162 16.54 -2.55 12.85
N ALA A 163 17.46 -2.02 12.03
CA ALA A 163 17.50 -0.58 11.76
C ALA A 163 16.21 -0.09 11.08
N LYS A 164 15.64 -0.90 10.19
CA LYS A 164 14.41 -0.55 9.46
C LYS A 164 13.17 -0.62 10.32
N TYR A 165 13.14 -1.50 11.30
CA TYR A 165 12.07 -1.53 12.28
C TYR A 165 12.04 -0.23 13.11
N VAL A 166 13.20 0.21 13.62
CA VAL A 166 13.31 1.50 14.34
C VAL A 166 12.94 2.67 13.43
N TYR A 167 13.37 2.66 12.17
CA TYR A 167 12.99 3.72 11.23
C TYR A 167 11.49 3.73 10.98
N ALA A 168 10.85 2.57 10.84
CA ALA A 168 9.40 2.50 10.68
C ALA A 168 8.65 3.12 11.86
N GLU A 169 9.13 2.95 13.10
CA GLU A 169 8.55 3.60 14.28
C GLU A 169 8.66 5.13 14.24
N HIS A 170 9.82 5.67 13.86
CA HIS A 170 9.97 7.12 13.71
C HIS A 170 9.16 7.69 12.54
N GLN A 171 8.98 6.90 11.48
CA GLN A 171 8.10 7.26 10.37
C GLN A 171 6.64 7.25 10.79
N GLY A 172 6.25 6.32 11.66
CA GLY A 172 4.94 6.34 12.31
C GLY A 172 4.72 7.61 13.15
N TYR A 173 5.75 8.13 13.84
CA TYR A 173 5.66 9.41 14.55
C TYR A 173 5.37 10.59 13.60
N TYR A 174 6.12 10.70 12.50
CA TYR A 174 5.87 11.73 11.48
C TYR A 174 4.48 11.62 10.85
N LEU A 175 4.06 10.40 10.53
CA LEU A 175 2.73 10.14 9.99
C LEU A 175 1.65 10.51 11.01
N ALA A 176 1.85 10.22 12.30
CA ALA A 176 0.92 10.62 13.37
C ALA A 176 0.78 12.14 13.47
N LYS A 177 1.90 12.89 13.44
CA LYS A 177 1.89 14.36 13.45
C LYS A 177 1.17 14.97 12.25
N LEU A 178 1.28 14.35 11.06
CA LEU A 178 0.53 14.80 9.90
C LEU A 178 -0.95 14.51 10.06
N VAL A 179 -1.29 13.28 10.46
CA VAL A 179 -2.69 12.84 10.60
C VAL A 179 -3.42 13.57 11.71
N SER A 180 -2.72 14.03 12.76
CA SER A 180 -3.33 14.87 13.80
C SER A 180 -3.74 16.25 13.29
N GLN A 181 -3.15 16.73 12.18
CA GLN A 181 -3.48 18.00 11.53
C GLN A 181 -4.56 17.85 10.43
N MET A 182 -4.91 16.62 10.06
CA MET A 182 -5.90 16.32 9.03
C MET A 182 -7.33 16.49 9.57
N SER A 183 -8.25 16.89 8.68
CA SER A 183 -9.68 16.93 8.97
C SER A 183 -10.21 15.53 9.32
N VAL A 184 -11.17 15.47 10.24
CA VAL A 184 -11.91 14.26 10.60
C VAL A 184 -13.22 14.12 9.81
N GLU A 185 -13.56 15.09 8.97
CA GLU A 185 -14.77 15.06 8.14
C GLU A 185 -14.68 14.00 7.03
N GLN A 186 -13.47 13.71 6.57
CA GLN A 186 -13.18 12.68 5.57
C GLN A 186 -12.38 11.54 6.19
N PRO A 187 -12.67 10.28 5.83
CA PRO A 187 -11.94 9.15 6.36
C PRO A 187 -10.48 9.17 5.91
N VAL A 188 -9.59 8.80 6.82
CA VAL A 188 -8.16 8.66 6.60
C VAL A 188 -7.76 7.22 6.87
N THR A 189 -7.32 6.52 5.83
CA THR A 189 -6.86 5.14 5.92
C THR A 189 -5.36 5.05 5.82
N LEU A 190 -4.75 4.46 6.85
CA LEU A 190 -3.33 4.17 6.89
C LEU A 190 -3.07 2.79 6.26
N GLY A 191 -2.79 2.79 4.96
CA GLY A 191 -2.46 1.60 4.18
C GLY A 191 -0.97 1.27 4.25
N GLY A 192 -0.60 0.10 4.76
CA GLY A 192 0.81 -0.25 4.97
C GLY A 192 1.16 -1.65 4.52
N HIS A 193 2.25 -1.81 3.75
CA HIS A 193 2.77 -3.11 3.34
C HIS A 193 3.99 -3.51 4.15
N SER A 194 4.05 -4.76 4.62
CA SER A 194 5.25 -5.28 5.28
C SER A 194 5.65 -4.37 6.46
N PHE A 195 6.83 -3.75 6.43
CA PHE A 195 7.28 -2.76 7.41
C PHE A 195 6.48 -1.45 7.39
N GLY A 196 5.87 -1.09 6.26
CA GLY A 196 4.96 0.05 6.18
C GLY A 196 3.74 -0.13 7.09
N ALA A 197 3.31 -1.37 7.35
CA ALA A 197 2.26 -1.65 8.33
C ALA A 197 2.68 -1.25 9.76
N ALA A 198 3.96 -1.38 10.10
CA ALA A 198 4.47 -0.91 11.40
C ALA A 198 4.41 0.63 11.47
N CYS A 199 4.75 1.35 10.40
CA CYS A 199 4.56 2.81 10.36
C CYS A 199 3.10 3.21 10.64
N CYS A 200 2.14 2.54 9.98
CA CYS A 200 0.71 2.80 10.15
C CYS A 200 0.23 2.52 11.58
N LEU A 201 0.59 1.36 12.15
CA LEU A 201 0.18 1.02 13.51
C LEU A 201 0.84 1.89 14.56
N VAL A 202 2.10 2.27 14.36
CA VAL A 202 2.78 3.21 15.25
C VAL A 202 2.13 4.59 15.19
N ALA A 203 1.73 5.04 14.00
CA ALA A 203 1.01 6.30 13.87
C ALA A 203 -0.32 6.30 14.63
N ALA A 204 -1.13 5.25 14.45
CA ALA A 204 -2.36 5.06 15.19
C ALA A 204 -2.12 4.91 16.71
N HIS A 205 -1.05 4.23 17.12
CA HIS A 205 -0.67 4.10 18.53
C HIS A 205 -0.40 5.46 19.18
N TYR A 206 0.35 6.34 18.50
CA TYR A 206 0.59 7.69 18.99
C TYR A 206 -0.68 8.54 19.03
N LEU A 207 -1.53 8.47 18.00
CA LEU A 207 -2.83 9.16 17.98
C LEU A 207 -3.73 8.68 19.13
N GLY A 208 -3.64 7.39 19.49
CA GLY A 208 -4.30 6.78 20.64
C GLY A 208 -3.69 7.10 22.01
N GLY A 209 -2.79 8.09 22.10
CA GLY A 209 -2.13 8.48 23.35
C GLY A 209 -1.04 7.51 23.82
N GLY A 210 -0.57 6.63 22.93
CA GLY A 210 0.52 5.71 23.20
C GLY A 210 1.89 6.38 23.25
N GLN A 211 2.84 5.69 23.87
CA GLN A 211 4.22 6.12 24.03
C GLN A 211 5.18 5.03 23.53
N LEU A 212 6.18 5.43 22.76
CA LEU A 212 7.28 4.53 22.36
C LEU A 212 8.62 5.21 22.59
N ASN A 213 9.54 4.50 23.25
CA ASN A 213 10.91 4.96 23.52
C ASN A 213 10.97 6.36 24.19
N GLY A 214 9.98 6.68 25.03
CA GLY A 214 9.87 7.98 25.71
C GLY A 214 9.27 9.11 24.86
N LEU A 215 8.91 8.86 23.59
CA LEU A 215 8.20 9.82 22.75
C LEU A 215 6.69 9.65 22.89
N CYS A 216 5.98 10.77 22.96
CA CYS A 216 4.53 10.86 22.89
C CYS A 216 4.16 11.87 21.79
N LEU A 217 2.97 11.73 21.22
CA LEU A 217 2.40 12.75 20.34
C LEU A 217 1.59 13.74 21.16
N GLU A 218 1.85 15.03 20.99
CA GLU A 218 1.02 16.08 21.58
C GLU A 218 -0.44 15.97 21.08
N GLY A 219 -1.40 16.02 22.00
CA GLY A 219 -2.82 15.83 21.68
C GLY A 219 -3.25 14.38 21.42
N GLY A 220 -2.32 13.42 21.49
CA GLY A 220 -2.67 11.99 21.46
C GLY A 220 -3.54 11.62 22.67
N VAL A 221 -4.65 10.93 22.43
CA VAL A 221 -5.63 10.58 23.47
C VAL A 221 -6.10 9.14 23.29
N ALA A 222 -6.30 8.44 24.40
CA ALA A 222 -6.82 7.07 24.42
C ALA A 222 -8.33 7.04 24.11
N ALA A 223 -8.69 7.46 22.90
CA ALA A 223 -10.07 7.47 22.41
C ALA A 223 -10.10 7.12 20.91
N PRO A 224 -11.21 6.56 20.42
CA PRO A 224 -11.42 6.41 18.98
C PRO A 224 -11.35 7.76 18.26
N ARG A 225 -10.65 7.79 17.13
CA ARG A 225 -10.64 8.94 16.21
C ARG A 225 -11.62 8.63 15.06
N PRO A 226 -12.72 9.38 14.91
CA PRO A 226 -13.65 9.19 13.80
C PRO A 226 -12.94 9.22 12.45
N GLY A 227 -13.31 8.30 11.57
CA GLY A 227 -12.75 8.19 10.23
C GLY A 227 -11.31 7.68 10.13
N LEU A 228 -10.60 7.44 11.25
CA LEU A 228 -9.24 6.90 11.22
C LEU A 228 -9.27 5.38 11.04
N ARG A 229 -8.77 4.88 9.92
CA ARG A 229 -8.78 3.46 9.57
C ARG A 229 -7.38 2.97 9.22
N ALA A 230 -7.19 1.65 9.17
CA ALA A 230 -5.94 1.05 8.72
C ALA A 230 -6.20 -0.14 7.80
N SER A 231 -5.33 -0.31 6.80
CA SER A 231 -5.32 -1.49 5.94
C SER A 231 -3.91 -2.05 5.82
N LEU A 232 -3.66 -3.18 6.47
CA LEU A 232 -2.32 -3.76 6.61
C LEU A 232 -2.14 -4.97 5.69
N ILE A 233 -1.21 -4.85 4.74
CA ILE A 233 -0.95 -5.85 3.72
C ILE A 233 0.29 -6.65 4.11
N SER A 234 0.13 -7.94 4.43
CA SER A 234 1.22 -8.81 4.90
C SER A 234 2.14 -8.14 5.93
N PRO A 235 1.61 -7.64 7.06
CA PRO A 235 2.36 -6.89 8.05
C PRO A 235 3.57 -7.67 8.60
N ALA A 236 4.75 -7.04 8.54
CA ALA A 236 6.01 -7.55 9.07
C ALA A 236 6.27 -6.98 10.49
N LEU A 237 5.45 -7.42 11.44
CA LEU A 237 5.52 -7.08 12.87
C LEU A 237 4.96 -8.25 13.69
N ASP A 238 5.16 -8.25 15.01
CA ASP A 238 4.70 -9.39 15.83
C ASP A 238 3.16 -9.43 15.85
N ASN A 239 2.59 -10.64 15.78
CA ASN A 239 1.15 -10.87 15.72
C ASN A 239 0.38 -10.50 17.01
N ASP A 240 1.08 -10.08 18.04
CA ASP A 240 0.54 -9.71 19.34
C ASP A 240 0.69 -8.21 19.64
N HIS A 241 1.27 -7.41 18.74
CA HIS A 241 1.53 -5.99 19.01
C HIS A 241 0.27 -5.17 19.29
N LEU A 242 -0.90 -5.60 18.83
CA LEU A 242 -2.17 -4.89 19.02
C LEU A 242 -2.93 -5.29 20.29
N TYR A 243 -2.52 -6.35 21.00
CA TYR A 243 -3.24 -6.78 22.20
C TYR A 243 -3.05 -5.79 23.34
N ALA A 244 -4.01 -5.76 24.28
CA ALA A 244 -3.95 -4.87 25.44
C ALA A 244 -2.62 -5.04 26.21
N GLY A 245 -1.94 -3.91 26.49
CA GLY A 245 -0.64 -3.89 27.16
C GLY A 245 0.57 -4.24 26.26
N HIS A 246 0.36 -4.54 24.98
CA HIS A 246 1.44 -4.81 24.04
C HIS A 246 1.90 -3.54 23.31
N ARG A 247 2.99 -3.67 22.54
CA ARG A 247 3.78 -2.55 22.00
C ARG A 247 2.96 -1.47 21.29
N TYR A 248 1.95 -1.85 20.51
CA TYR A 248 1.10 -0.93 19.74
C TYR A 248 -0.36 -0.97 20.19
N SER A 249 -0.64 -1.33 21.45
CA SER A 249 -2.01 -1.52 21.95
C SER A 249 -2.92 -0.32 21.71
N GLN A 250 -2.42 0.91 21.86
CA GLN A 250 -3.22 2.12 21.62
C GLN A 250 -3.68 2.30 20.17
N ALA A 251 -3.10 1.57 19.20
CA ALA A 251 -3.54 1.66 17.82
C ALA A 251 -4.98 1.17 17.66
N ILE A 252 -5.36 0.05 18.28
CA ILE A 252 -6.74 -0.47 18.15
C ILE A 252 -7.76 0.39 18.90
N VAL A 253 -7.32 1.14 19.92
CA VAL A 253 -8.14 2.13 20.61
C VAL A 253 -8.47 3.28 19.66
N ALA A 254 -7.46 3.85 19.00
CA ALA A 254 -7.60 4.99 18.09
C ALA A 254 -8.34 4.68 16.80
N LEU A 255 -8.13 3.49 16.23
CA LEU A 255 -8.73 3.11 14.94
C LEU A 255 -10.25 2.93 15.06
N GLU A 256 -10.97 3.42 14.06
CA GLU A 256 -12.37 3.09 13.79
C GLU A 256 -12.47 1.68 13.21
N GLN A 257 -11.62 1.38 12.21
CA GLN A 257 -11.58 0.07 11.53
C GLN A 257 -10.14 -0.34 11.22
N LEU A 258 -9.88 -1.64 11.26
CA LEU A 258 -8.63 -2.27 10.88
C LEU A 258 -8.92 -3.45 9.95
N HIS A 259 -8.48 -3.33 8.70
CA HIS A 259 -8.37 -4.46 7.79
C HIS A 259 -6.93 -4.99 7.78
N THR A 260 -6.74 -6.31 7.79
CA THR A 260 -5.41 -6.91 7.64
C THR A 260 -5.43 -8.18 6.78
N THR A 261 -4.34 -8.44 6.06
CA THR A 261 -4.18 -9.66 5.27
C THR A 261 -3.07 -10.53 5.82
N TYR A 262 -3.21 -11.85 5.68
CA TYR A 262 -2.15 -12.80 6.04
C TYR A 262 -2.06 -13.98 5.07
N SER A 263 -0.86 -14.56 4.97
CA SER A 263 -0.58 -15.79 4.23
C SER A 263 0.29 -16.74 5.04
N ALA A 264 -0.24 -17.93 5.34
CA ALA A 264 0.48 -18.99 6.04
C ALA A 264 1.59 -19.63 5.18
N LYS A 265 1.70 -19.26 3.90
CA LYS A 265 2.74 -19.75 2.97
C LYS A 265 3.83 -18.71 2.72
N ASP A 266 3.70 -17.46 3.21
CA ASP A 266 4.67 -16.37 2.96
C ASP A 266 6.08 -16.80 3.40
N ALA A 267 6.99 -16.91 2.42
CA ALA A 267 8.33 -17.45 2.67
C ALA A 267 9.22 -16.47 3.45
N THR A 268 8.94 -15.17 3.35
CA THR A 268 9.67 -14.11 4.05
C THR A 268 9.21 -14.08 5.50
N LEU A 269 7.90 -13.96 5.73
CA LEU A 269 7.34 -13.81 7.07
C LEU A 269 7.42 -15.09 7.91
N ARG A 270 7.50 -16.28 7.29
CA ARG A 270 7.83 -17.53 8.02
C ARG A 270 9.13 -17.45 8.81
N ARG A 271 10.08 -16.61 8.39
CA ARG A 271 11.38 -16.41 9.08
C ARG A 271 11.33 -15.31 10.14
N TRP A 272 10.19 -14.64 10.31
CA TRP A 272 10.02 -13.53 11.25
C TRP A 272 10.46 -13.80 12.69
N PRO A 273 10.25 -15.00 13.28
CA PRO A 273 10.71 -15.26 14.65
C PRO A 273 12.21 -15.03 14.85
N THR A 274 13.02 -15.17 13.79
CA THR A 274 14.47 -14.89 13.83
C THR A 274 14.83 -13.39 13.83
N HIS A 275 13.83 -12.53 13.67
CA HIS A 275 13.92 -11.07 13.61
C HIS A 275 13.14 -10.39 14.74
N SER A 276 12.06 -11.03 15.22
CA SER A 276 11.33 -10.61 16.41
C SER A 276 12.24 -10.62 17.63
N VAL A 277 12.17 -9.57 18.44
CA VAL A 277 12.87 -9.52 19.74
C VAL A 277 12.30 -10.56 20.71
N ARG A 278 11.02 -10.91 20.56
CA ARG A 278 10.28 -11.82 21.44
C ARG A 278 10.03 -13.19 20.82
N ASN A 279 10.72 -13.52 19.72
CA ASN A 279 10.54 -14.76 18.96
C ASN A 279 9.07 -15.02 18.55
N GLN A 280 8.31 -13.94 18.32
CA GLN A 280 6.90 -14.03 17.91
C GLN A 280 6.78 -14.33 16.42
N GLN A 281 5.60 -14.81 16.02
CA GLN A 281 5.26 -14.96 14.61
C GLN A 281 4.87 -13.60 14.01
N ALA A 282 5.06 -13.45 12.69
CA ALA A 282 4.61 -12.26 12.00
C ALA A 282 3.08 -12.22 11.94
N LEU A 283 2.52 -11.02 12.10
CA LEU A 283 1.10 -10.77 11.90
C LEU A 283 0.67 -11.18 10.49
N GLY A 284 1.44 -10.81 9.45
CA GLY A 284 1.12 -11.18 8.07
C GLY A 284 1.31 -12.67 7.75
N PHE A 285 1.86 -13.46 8.68
CA PHE A 285 1.97 -14.92 8.56
C PHE A 285 0.83 -15.66 9.24
N THR A 286 0.42 -15.18 10.42
CA THR A 286 -0.53 -15.90 11.30
C THR A 286 -1.92 -15.28 11.40
N GLY A 287 -2.07 -14.00 11.06
CA GLY A 287 -3.27 -13.23 11.37
C GLY A 287 -3.35 -12.83 12.85
N LEU A 288 -4.48 -12.21 13.22
CA LEU A 288 -4.81 -11.87 14.61
C LEU A 288 -5.69 -12.96 15.22
N CYS A 289 -5.49 -13.22 16.51
CA CYS A 289 -6.52 -13.84 17.33
C CYS A 289 -7.49 -12.73 17.75
N ILE A 290 -8.61 -12.60 17.03
CA ILE A 290 -9.54 -11.47 17.18
C ILE A 290 -10.15 -11.44 18.58
N GLU A 291 -10.37 -12.60 19.19
CA GLU A 291 -10.93 -12.76 20.53
C GLU A 291 -10.07 -12.05 21.59
N ARG A 292 -8.74 -11.99 21.38
CA ARG A 292 -7.81 -11.33 22.30
C ARG A 292 -7.85 -9.80 22.25
N LEU A 293 -8.61 -9.22 21.32
CA LEU A 293 -8.82 -7.77 21.23
C LEU A 293 -9.95 -7.28 22.14
N GLY A 294 -10.69 -8.20 22.78
CA GLY A 294 -11.77 -7.85 23.70
C GLY A 294 -12.85 -7.00 23.05
N GLU A 295 -13.18 -5.86 23.66
CA GLU A 295 -14.22 -4.94 23.15
C GLU A 295 -13.91 -4.39 21.75
N HIS A 296 -12.65 -4.39 21.33
CA HIS A 296 -12.24 -3.88 20.01
C HIS A 296 -12.27 -4.93 18.89
N ALA A 297 -12.66 -6.18 19.19
CA ALA A 297 -12.73 -7.26 18.21
C ALA A 297 -13.57 -6.89 16.97
N HIS A 298 -14.68 -6.17 17.16
CA HIS A 298 -15.60 -5.76 16.09
C HIS A 298 -14.98 -4.78 15.08
N LYS A 299 -13.87 -4.13 15.41
CA LYS A 299 -13.18 -3.20 14.52
C LYS A 299 -12.33 -3.90 13.47
N VAL A 300 -12.07 -5.20 13.63
CA VAL A 300 -11.07 -5.93 12.85
C VAL A 300 -11.71 -6.83 11.81
N THR A 301 -11.30 -6.67 10.56
CA THR A 301 -11.52 -7.64 9.49
C THR A 301 -10.18 -8.21 9.05
N GLN A 302 -10.12 -9.52 8.80
CA GLN A 302 -8.91 -10.15 8.31
C GLN A 302 -9.15 -11.14 7.18
N ASN A 303 -8.34 -11.02 6.12
CA ASN A 303 -8.41 -11.88 4.95
C ASN A 303 -7.21 -12.81 4.86
N ARG A 304 -7.48 -14.09 4.71
CA ARG A 304 -6.45 -15.10 4.44
C ARG A 304 -6.21 -15.20 2.94
N LEU A 305 -5.08 -14.71 2.46
CA LEU A 305 -4.72 -14.70 1.03
C LEU A 305 -3.80 -15.87 0.64
N THR A 306 -3.77 -16.94 1.43
CA THR A 306 -2.75 -18.01 1.29
C THR A 306 -2.76 -18.68 -0.08
N GLU A 307 -3.93 -18.85 -0.69
CA GLU A 307 -4.04 -19.48 -2.01
C GLU A 307 -3.80 -18.51 -3.17
N GLU A 308 -4.17 -17.23 -3.00
CA GLU A 308 -3.96 -16.21 -4.04
C GLU A 308 -2.52 -15.72 -4.12
N VAL A 309 -1.85 -15.52 -2.98
CA VAL A 309 -0.49 -14.96 -2.95
C VAL A 309 0.60 -16.01 -2.72
N GLY A 310 0.21 -17.21 -2.28
CA GLY A 310 1.12 -18.32 -2.03
C GLY A 310 2.29 -17.92 -1.13
N ARG A 311 3.50 -18.09 -1.65
CA ARG A 311 4.76 -17.82 -0.94
C ARG A 311 5.29 -16.39 -1.10
N SER A 312 4.63 -15.57 -1.91
CA SER A 312 5.09 -14.22 -2.22
C SER A 312 4.85 -13.26 -1.06
N HIS A 313 5.81 -12.37 -0.84
CA HIS A 313 5.69 -11.22 0.05
C HIS A 313 5.59 -9.91 -0.73
N TYR A 314 5.73 -9.96 -2.05
CA TYR A 314 5.85 -8.78 -2.90
C TYR A 314 4.50 -8.11 -3.13
N MET A 315 4.49 -6.78 -3.11
CA MET A 315 3.29 -5.96 -3.28
C MET A 315 2.53 -6.29 -4.57
N ALA A 316 3.22 -6.47 -5.70
CA ALA A 316 2.59 -6.77 -6.98
C ALA A 316 1.70 -8.03 -6.93
N THR A 317 2.17 -9.10 -6.28
CA THR A 317 1.37 -10.34 -6.11
C THR A 317 0.14 -10.08 -5.24
N HIS A 318 0.30 -9.30 -4.19
CA HIS A 318 -0.79 -8.88 -3.33
C HIS A 318 -1.82 -8.03 -4.10
N LEU A 319 -1.41 -7.07 -4.92
CA LEU A 319 -2.31 -6.23 -5.73
C LEU A 319 -3.02 -6.98 -6.86
N ALA A 320 -2.54 -8.17 -7.22
CA ALA A 320 -3.23 -9.04 -8.16
C ALA A 320 -4.47 -9.71 -7.55
N SER A 321 -4.55 -9.78 -6.22
CA SER A 321 -5.71 -10.34 -5.50
C SER A 321 -6.89 -9.38 -5.55
N ILE A 322 -8.00 -9.83 -6.16
CA ILE A 322 -9.26 -9.07 -6.20
C ILE A 322 -9.78 -8.87 -4.77
N GLN A 323 -9.76 -9.93 -3.95
CA GLN A 323 -10.21 -9.87 -2.56
C GLN A 323 -9.48 -8.77 -1.79
N MET A 324 -8.15 -8.69 -1.95
CA MET A 324 -7.36 -7.65 -1.31
C MET A 324 -7.72 -6.25 -1.83
N THR A 325 -7.77 -6.05 -3.15
CA THR A 325 -8.07 -4.72 -3.71
C THR A 325 -9.47 -4.23 -3.34
N THR A 326 -10.47 -5.11 -3.36
CA THR A 326 -11.85 -4.80 -2.94
C THR A 326 -11.88 -4.41 -1.47
N SER A 327 -11.18 -5.14 -0.60
CA SER A 327 -11.15 -4.85 0.84
C SER A 327 -10.46 -3.53 1.15
N ILE A 328 -9.39 -3.18 0.42
CA ILE A 328 -8.75 -1.87 0.52
C ILE A 328 -9.72 -0.76 0.08
N CYS A 329 -10.39 -0.90 -1.08
CA CYS A 329 -11.37 0.08 -1.54
C CYS A 329 -12.48 0.28 -0.49
N GLN A 330 -13.04 -0.81 0.03
CA GLN A 330 -14.11 -0.78 1.02
C GLN A 330 -13.69 -0.10 2.32
N THR A 331 -12.51 -0.45 2.83
CA THR A 331 -11.96 0.16 4.05
C THR A 331 -11.68 1.64 3.84
N ALA A 332 -11.08 2.01 2.71
CA ALA A 332 -10.61 3.36 2.46
C ALA A 332 -11.70 4.34 2.05
N PHE A 333 -12.65 3.89 1.23
CA PHE A 333 -13.57 4.76 0.51
C PHE A 333 -15.04 4.39 0.72
N GLY A 334 -15.33 3.37 1.53
CA GLY A 334 -16.68 2.86 1.74
C GLY A 334 -17.07 1.79 0.73
N THR A 335 -18.24 1.19 0.94
CA THR A 335 -18.73 0.10 0.08
C THR A 335 -19.09 0.62 -1.31
N CYS A 336 -18.52 0.02 -2.36
CA CYS A 336 -19.26 -0.04 -3.62
C CYS A 336 -20.60 -0.74 -3.33
N PRO A 337 -21.76 -0.20 -3.74
CA PRO A 337 -22.97 -0.98 -3.75
C PRO A 337 -22.74 -2.19 -4.67
N VAL A 338 -22.53 -3.37 -4.08
CA VAL A 338 -22.65 -4.61 -4.84
C VAL A 338 -24.13 -4.72 -5.18
N GLY A 339 -24.46 -4.73 -6.47
CA GLY A 339 -25.83 -4.80 -6.97
C GLY A 339 -26.68 -5.76 -6.15
N GLY A 340 -27.84 -5.28 -5.71
CA GLY A 340 -28.70 -5.94 -4.73
C GLY A 340 -29.00 -7.39 -5.09
N GLY A 341 -28.41 -8.30 -4.31
CA GLY A 341 -29.00 -9.61 -4.05
C GLY A 341 -29.91 -9.45 -2.83
N THR A 342 -31.21 -9.55 -3.05
CA THR A 342 -32.24 -9.53 -2.00
C THR A 342 -31.92 -10.54 -0.89
N GLY A 343 -32.15 -10.13 0.35
CA GLY A 343 -31.61 -10.76 1.54
C GLY A 343 -31.99 -12.22 1.76
N SER A 344 -31.16 -12.91 2.54
CA SER A 344 -31.61 -13.62 3.73
C SER A 344 -30.40 -14.07 4.56
N GLY A 345 -30.55 -14.06 5.89
CA GLY A 345 -30.03 -15.11 6.76
C GLY A 345 -28.53 -15.12 7.03
N THR A 346 -28.16 -14.66 8.22
CA THR A 346 -27.08 -15.29 8.98
C THR A 346 -27.34 -16.80 9.09
N VAL A 347 -26.47 -17.63 8.51
CA VAL A 347 -26.42 -19.09 8.75
C VAL A 347 -24.97 -19.49 9.01
N PRO A 348 -24.69 -20.34 10.03
CA PRO A 348 -23.35 -20.54 10.55
C PRO A 348 -22.51 -21.54 9.75
N VAL A 349 -21.21 -21.51 10.08
CA VAL A 349 -20.11 -22.35 9.59
C VAL A 349 -20.53 -23.80 9.32
N GLY A 350 -20.45 -24.19 8.04
CA GLY A 350 -20.63 -25.57 7.59
C GLY A 350 -20.08 -25.75 6.18
N SER A 351 -19.06 -26.58 6.06
CA SER A 351 -18.33 -26.94 4.84
C SER A 351 -19.19 -27.36 3.64
N ARG A 352 -18.91 -26.82 2.43
CA ARG A 352 -18.92 -27.58 1.16
C ARG A 352 -18.31 -26.82 -0.03
N VAL A 353 -17.36 -27.54 -0.66
CA VAL A 353 -16.85 -27.58 -2.05
C VAL A 353 -17.38 -26.56 -3.08
N LEU A 354 -16.47 -25.83 -3.72
CA LEU A 354 -16.70 -24.98 -4.91
C LEU A 354 -16.57 -25.79 -6.22
N PRO A 355 -17.40 -25.53 -7.25
CA PRO A 355 -17.17 -26.05 -8.60
C PRO A 355 -16.13 -25.21 -9.35
N SER A 356 -15.29 -25.90 -10.11
CA SER A 356 -14.21 -25.34 -10.93
C SER A 356 -14.75 -24.64 -12.19
N GLY A 357 -14.68 -23.32 -12.22
CA GLY A 357 -14.78 -22.52 -13.45
C GLY A 357 -13.44 -21.84 -13.73
N ARG A 358 -12.75 -22.25 -14.81
CA ARG A 358 -11.51 -21.59 -15.27
C ARG A 358 -11.89 -20.28 -15.95
N VAL A 359 -11.39 -19.16 -15.45
CA VAL A 359 -11.36 -17.88 -16.18
C VAL A 359 -10.00 -17.77 -16.86
N ASN A 360 -10.02 -17.49 -18.16
CA ASN A 360 -8.85 -17.38 -19.01
C ASN A 360 -8.03 -16.12 -18.65
N LEU A 361 -6.74 -16.28 -18.35
CA LEU A 361 -5.89 -15.24 -17.76
C LEU A 361 -5.19 -14.33 -18.79
N ASP A 362 -5.47 -14.51 -20.08
CA ASP A 362 -4.69 -13.88 -21.16
C ASP A 362 -5.20 -12.49 -21.60
N ASP A 363 -6.36 -12.04 -21.14
CA ASP A 363 -6.96 -10.76 -21.59
C ASP A 363 -6.65 -9.54 -20.69
N VAL A 364 -5.93 -9.71 -19.57
CA VAL A 364 -5.62 -8.60 -18.62
C VAL A 364 -4.15 -8.13 -18.72
N LEU A 365 -3.31 -8.77 -19.53
CA LEU A 365 -1.87 -8.45 -19.64
C LEU A 365 -1.48 -7.96 -21.04
N ARG A 366 -2.06 -6.84 -21.48
CA ARG A 366 -1.44 -5.99 -22.52
C ARG A 366 -1.57 -4.51 -22.16
N ALA A 367 -0.57 -4.00 -21.44
CA ALA A 367 -0.21 -2.58 -21.49
C ALA A 367 1.18 -2.48 -22.15
N PRO A 368 1.39 -1.54 -23.09
CA PRO A 368 2.63 -1.48 -23.87
C PRO A 368 3.79 -0.97 -23.01
N ALA A 369 4.88 -1.74 -23.02
CA ALA A 369 6.18 -1.28 -22.59
C ALA A 369 6.71 -0.28 -23.63
N GLN A 370 6.75 1.02 -23.29
CA GLN A 370 7.65 2.00 -23.90
C GLN A 370 7.56 3.34 -23.15
N LEU A 371 8.44 3.51 -22.15
CA LEU A 371 8.97 4.83 -21.79
C LEU A 371 10.48 4.65 -21.58
N ILE A 372 11.22 4.84 -22.66
CA ILE A 372 12.67 5.00 -22.66
C ILE A 372 12.91 6.49 -22.40
N PHE A 373 13.63 6.84 -21.33
CA PHE A 373 14.28 8.14 -21.21
C PHE A 373 15.80 7.95 -21.08
N PRO A 374 16.61 8.72 -21.84
CA PRO A 374 18.06 8.54 -21.87
C PRO A 374 18.75 9.34 -20.76
N GLY A 375 19.91 8.83 -20.33
CA GLY A 375 20.96 9.66 -19.74
C GLY A 375 21.31 9.32 -18.30
N LEU A 376 22.39 8.56 -18.09
CA LEU A 376 23.66 9.16 -17.65
C LEU A 376 24.76 8.10 -17.78
N ALA A 377 25.72 8.40 -18.63
CA ALA A 377 27.04 7.79 -18.60
C ALA A 377 27.79 8.34 -17.38
N LEU A 378 28.23 7.44 -16.50
CA LEU A 378 29.59 7.32 -15.94
C LEU A 378 29.65 6.12 -15.00
#